data_AF-A0A7K6BKQ8-F1
#
_entry.id   AF-A0A7K6BKQ8-F1
#
_cell.length_a   1.000
_cell.length_b   1.000
_cell.length_c   1.000
_cell.angle_alpha   90.00
_cell.angle_beta   90.00
_cell.angle_gamma   90.00
#
_symmetry.space_group_name_H-M   'P 1'
#
loop_
_entity.id
_entity.type
_entity.pdbx_description
1 polymer ?
#
loop_
_entity_poly.entity_id
_entity_poly.type
_entity_poly.pdbx_seq_one_letter_code
_entity_poly.pdbx_strand_id
1 'polypeptide(L)'
;RSLQLLDDMVREQELVVQKTSDTLSACRLQSKMLAKQLDHVDMEIEREEEAGNVAAVSRLQAMSRRLCTELEREKELELRIALTLKQNLLEMWQIETERGKYEALREQLQKDEQELQMQYQEQREVRIWKEKITALQAERRRRSQVKKEEEARKEYEERKKKILEDAKKNHEKAVCFLRESTARIHEKNAKEEVKAQEHMERRIQAVLSLKTSITSNRERLRTLQVLNKAKALEEKKEEMKMREAILAEGGNVTREIFLHKQQLEHEKKKQAFRELQKSRKMEIVSRILQEKASLHKQKKSQSHTKAIKACVTSNCIFKTYVLSPKPWRSPSASSLAGEGTAPQGEISENIPQDVLWESADEETGRDKTLLEPEFPGLWSRQYDLHKAPKEEMDPTLLAIRAMKKEMSEKKMEELQTGIFHKQIVPGHKHKGCAFHSKPSCIHFKDFDVGQVYKKKIILTNASYSVNYCRLVGISECLKDFISV
;
A
#
# COMPACT_ATOMS: atom_id res chain seq x y z
N ARG A 1 70.61 22.02 -21.28
CA ARG A 1 72.04 21.65 -21.16
C ARG A 1 72.76 21.77 -22.51
N SER A 2 72.17 21.32 -23.62
CA SER A 2 72.74 21.46 -24.97
C SER A 2 72.93 22.92 -25.44
N LEU A 3 71.97 23.81 -25.21
CA LEU A 3 72.08 25.21 -25.66
C LEU A 3 73.17 26.02 -24.93
N GLN A 4 73.28 25.88 -23.61
CA GLN A 4 74.36 26.53 -22.85
C GLN A 4 75.73 26.04 -23.30
N LEU A 5 75.86 24.74 -23.58
CA LEU A 5 77.08 24.17 -24.13
C LEU A 5 77.41 24.73 -25.52
N LEU A 6 76.41 24.90 -26.39
CA LEU A 6 76.57 25.54 -27.70
C LEU A 6 76.99 27.01 -27.56
N ASP A 7 76.39 27.76 -26.64
CA ASP A 7 76.76 29.15 -26.36
C ASP A 7 78.20 29.28 -25.83
N ASP A 8 78.65 28.33 -25.00
CA ASP A 8 80.04 28.25 -24.54
C ASP A 8 80.98 27.95 -25.72
N MET A 9 80.62 26.98 -26.57
CA MET A 9 81.41 26.61 -27.75
C MET A 9 81.53 27.74 -28.79
N VAL A 10 80.46 28.52 -29.01
CA VAL A 10 80.51 29.71 -29.90
C VAL A 10 81.53 30.70 -29.35
N ARG A 11 81.44 31.03 -28.05
CA ARG A 11 82.37 31.97 -27.39
C ARG A 11 83.82 31.51 -27.44
N GLU A 12 84.06 30.21 -27.24
CA GLU A 12 85.40 29.63 -27.34
C GLU A 12 85.96 29.73 -28.77
N GLN A 13 85.14 29.43 -29.78
CA GLN A 13 85.56 29.49 -31.18
C GLN A 13 85.75 30.93 -31.69
N GLU A 14 84.91 31.87 -31.25
CA GLU A 14 85.11 33.31 -31.51
C GLU A 14 86.48 33.78 -31.01
N LEU A 15 86.90 33.35 -29.81
CA LEU A 15 88.22 33.67 -29.26
C LEU A 15 89.35 33.03 -30.09
N VAL A 16 89.16 31.82 -30.60
CA VAL A 16 90.14 31.13 -31.46
C VAL A 16 90.26 31.83 -32.82
N VAL A 17 89.15 32.23 -33.43
CA VAL A 17 89.10 33.01 -34.67
C VAL A 17 89.79 34.36 -34.48
N GLN A 18 89.52 35.06 -33.38
CA GLN A 18 90.16 36.34 -33.08
C GLN A 18 91.68 36.19 -32.95
N LYS A 19 92.15 35.23 -32.15
CA LYS A 19 93.59 34.96 -31.97
C LYS A 19 94.27 34.61 -33.30
N THR A 20 93.66 33.74 -34.10
CA THR A 20 94.23 33.36 -35.41
C THR A 20 94.25 34.52 -36.40
N SER A 21 93.23 35.36 -36.42
CA SER A 21 93.21 36.62 -37.19
C SER A 21 94.31 37.57 -36.76
N ASP A 22 94.52 37.75 -35.46
CA ASP A 22 95.56 38.62 -34.92
C ASP A 22 96.96 38.10 -35.32
N THR A 23 97.21 36.79 -35.22
CA THR A 23 98.48 36.19 -35.67
C THR A 23 98.70 36.35 -37.18
N LEU A 24 97.66 36.24 -37.99
CA LEU A 24 97.73 36.47 -39.43
C LEU A 24 98.10 37.93 -39.74
N SER A 25 97.55 38.87 -38.99
CA SER A 25 97.85 40.30 -39.14
C SER A 25 99.31 40.62 -38.79
N ALA A 26 99.85 39.98 -37.75
CA ALA A 26 101.25 40.10 -37.35
C ALA A 26 102.21 39.53 -38.41
N CYS A 27 101.93 38.32 -38.93
CA CYS A 27 102.73 37.70 -40.00
C CYS A 27 102.74 38.54 -41.29
N ARG A 28 101.58 39.12 -41.66
CA ARG A 28 101.48 40.08 -42.77
C ARG A 28 102.32 41.33 -42.57
N LEU A 29 102.39 41.84 -41.34
CA LEU A 29 103.21 43.01 -41.02
C LEU A 29 104.70 42.68 -41.12
N GLN A 30 105.12 41.52 -40.62
CA GLN A 30 106.50 41.03 -40.73
C GLN A 30 106.92 40.80 -42.19
N SER A 31 106.06 40.16 -42.99
CA SER A 31 106.29 40.00 -44.43
C SER A 31 106.48 41.35 -45.14
N LYS A 32 105.67 42.37 -44.80
CA LYS A 32 105.82 43.74 -45.34
C LYS A 32 107.12 44.41 -44.89
N MET A 33 107.57 44.16 -43.65
CA MET A 33 108.84 44.69 -43.14
C MET A 33 110.02 44.06 -43.88
N LEU A 34 110.04 42.73 -44.02
CA LEU A 34 111.07 42.00 -44.74
C LEU A 34 111.14 42.42 -46.22
N ALA A 35 109.99 42.63 -46.87
CA ALA A 35 109.93 43.15 -48.24
C ALA A 35 110.59 44.53 -48.35
N LYS A 36 110.29 45.46 -47.42
CA LYS A 36 110.94 46.79 -47.41
C LYS A 36 112.44 46.72 -47.13
N GLN A 37 112.88 45.81 -46.27
CA GLN A 37 114.31 45.60 -46.00
C GLN A 37 115.02 45.04 -47.23
N LEU A 38 114.37 44.13 -47.97
CA LEU A 38 114.86 43.61 -49.23
C LEU A 38 115.01 44.73 -50.27
N ASP A 39 113.98 45.56 -50.45
CA ASP A 39 114.03 46.72 -51.36
C ASP A 39 115.20 47.67 -51.02
N HIS A 40 115.47 47.90 -49.72
CA HIS A 40 116.58 48.74 -49.28
C HIS A 40 117.96 48.12 -49.56
N VAL A 41 118.12 46.82 -49.33
CA VAL A 41 119.35 46.08 -49.64
C VAL A 41 119.58 46.04 -51.15
N ASP A 42 118.54 45.87 -51.95
CA ASP A 42 118.63 45.89 -53.41
C ASP A 42 119.08 47.27 -53.92
N MET A 43 118.53 48.36 -53.34
CA MET A 43 119.02 49.73 -53.60
C MET A 43 120.47 49.97 -53.14
N GLU A 44 120.95 49.27 -52.10
CA GLU A 44 122.35 49.32 -51.66
C GLU A 44 123.28 48.55 -52.60
N ILE A 45 122.83 47.41 -53.10
CA ILE A 45 123.56 46.61 -54.09
C ILE A 45 123.80 47.45 -55.35
N GLU A 46 122.76 48.08 -55.91
CA GLU A 46 122.88 48.93 -57.11
C GLU A 46 123.92 50.05 -56.91
N ARG A 47 123.89 50.73 -55.74
CA ARG A 47 124.86 51.79 -55.42
C ARG A 47 126.30 51.30 -55.29
N GLU A 48 126.54 50.16 -54.64
CA GLU A 48 127.89 49.59 -54.46
C GLU A 48 128.41 48.95 -55.76
N GLU A 49 127.51 48.45 -56.63
CA GLU A 49 127.83 47.99 -57.99
C GLU A 49 128.31 49.16 -58.86
N GLU A 50 127.61 50.31 -58.85
CA GLU A 50 128.04 51.54 -59.51
C GLU A 50 129.40 52.07 -59.00
N ALA A 51 129.66 51.91 -57.70
CA ALA A 51 130.94 52.28 -57.08
C ALA A 51 132.08 51.27 -57.33
N GLY A 52 131.80 50.11 -57.94
CA GLY A 52 132.78 49.07 -58.26
C GLY A 52 133.25 48.23 -57.05
N ASN A 53 132.52 48.24 -55.94
CA ASN A 53 132.91 47.57 -54.68
C ASN A 53 132.44 46.11 -54.61
N VAL A 54 133.12 45.23 -55.34
CA VAL A 54 132.76 43.80 -55.50
C VAL A 54 132.59 43.06 -54.16
N ALA A 55 133.38 43.39 -53.15
CA ALA A 55 133.33 42.73 -51.84
C ALA A 55 132.09 43.14 -51.04
N ALA A 56 131.64 44.40 -51.13
CA ALA A 56 130.41 44.86 -50.50
C ALA A 56 129.17 44.26 -51.19
N VAL A 57 129.16 44.28 -52.53
CA VAL A 57 128.11 43.65 -53.35
C VAL A 57 127.92 42.17 -52.99
N SER A 58 129.00 41.40 -52.87
CA SER A 58 128.92 39.98 -52.50
C SER A 58 128.30 39.75 -51.11
N ARG A 59 128.57 40.63 -50.14
CA ARG A 59 127.97 40.56 -48.79
C ARG A 59 126.49 40.93 -48.80
N LEU A 60 126.12 41.98 -49.52
CA LEU A 60 124.73 42.43 -49.66
C LEU A 60 123.90 41.41 -50.45
N GLN A 61 124.45 40.79 -51.50
CA GLN A 61 123.80 39.68 -52.22
C GLN A 61 123.57 38.46 -51.31
N ALA A 62 124.50 38.13 -50.41
CA ALA A 62 124.30 37.09 -49.42
C ALA A 62 123.20 37.45 -48.40
N MET A 63 123.08 38.74 -48.04
CA MET A 63 122.01 39.25 -47.19
C MET A 63 120.64 39.23 -47.90
N SER A 64 120.56 39.70 -49.15
CA SER A 64 119.34 39.66 -49.98
C SER A 64 118.83 38.22 -50.14
N ARG A 65 119.72 37.25 -50.42
CA ARG A 65 119.34 35.81 -50.44
C ARG A 65 118.76 35.31 -49.12
N ARG A 66 119.31 35.73 -47.97
CA ARG A 66 118.77 35.35 -46.65
C ARG A 66 117.38 35.95 -46.45
N LEU A 67 117.22 37.24 -46.70
CA LEU A 67 115.94 37.95 -46.61
C LEU A 67 114.88 37.35 -47.54
N CYS A 68 115.24 36.94 -48.76
CA CYS A 68 114.34 36.21 -49.66
C CYS A 68 113.85 34.90 -49.04
N THR A 69 114.74 34.08 -48.48
CA THR A 69 114.32 32.83 -47.83
C THR A 69 113.47 33.06 -46.58
N GLU A 70 113.72 34.13 -45.82
CA GLU A 70 112.89 34.52 -44.67
C GLU A 70 111.50 34.98 -45.13
N LEU A 71 111.44 35.78 -46.19
CA LEU A 71 110.18 36.23 -46.78
C LEU A 71 109.37 35.08 -47.37
N GLU A 72 110.01 34.09 -47.99
CA GLU A 72 109.35 32.86 -48.46
C GLU A 72 108.77 32.05 -47.29
N ARG A 73 109.55 31.84 -46.22
CA ARG A 73 109.06 31.18 -45.00
C ARG A 73 107.89 31.90 -44.37
N GLU A 74 107.94 33.24 -44.30
CA GLU A 74 106.83 34.04 -43.77
C GLU A 74 105.57 33.95 -44.65
N LYS A 75 105.72 33.93 -45.99
CA LYS A 75 104.59 33.70 -46.90
C LYS A 75 103.97 32.30 -46.72
N GLU A 76 104.78 31.27 -46.52
CA GLU A 76 104.29 29.93 -46.21
C GLU A 76 103.54 29.89 -44.87
N LEU A 77 104.04 30.59 -43.85
CA LEU A 77 103.37 30.72 -42.56
C LEU A 77 102.04 31.48 -42.70
N GLU A 78 102.00 32.55 -43.48
CA GLU A 78 100.77 33.29 -43.78
C GLU A 78 99.71 32.38 -44.40
N LEU A 79 100.07 31.57 -45.39
CA LEU A 79 99.15 30.62 -46.02
C LEU A 79 98.63 29.58 -45.04
N ARG A 80 99.50 29.04 -44.17
CA ARG A 80 99.10 28.06 -43.14
C ARG A 80 98.12 28.69 -42.15
N ILE A 81 98.40 29.89 -41.64
CA ILE A 81 97.52 30.60 -40.70
C ILE A 81 96.20 31.01 -41.37
N ALA A 82 96.23 31.41 -42.65
CA ALA A 82 95.02 31.75 -43.39
C ALA A 82 94.12 30.52 -43.61
N LEU A 83 94.70 29.33 -43.83
CA LEU A 83 93.93 28.09 -43.92
C LEU A 83 93.32 27.70 -42.57
N THR A 84 94.06 27.79 -41.47
CA THR A 84 93.50 27.50 -40.13
C THR A 84 92.40 28.50 -39.76
N LEU A 85 92.54 29.78 -40.10
CA LEU A 85 91.48 30.77 -39.90
C LEU A 85 90.20 30.40 -40.67
N LYS A 86 90.31 29.98 -41.93
CA LYS A 86 89.15 29.50 -42.71
C LYS A 86 88.48 28.30 -42.07
N GLN A 87 89.26 27.35 -41.57
CA GLN A 87 88.73 26.17 -40.88
C GLN A 87 87.98 26.55 -39.60
N ASN A 88 88.57 27.41 -38.76
CA ASN A 88 87.94 27.88 -37.52
C ASN A 88 86.64 28.65 -37.80
N LEU A 89 86.61 29.47 -38.86
CA LEU A 89 85.39 30.16 -39.29
C LEU A 89 84.29 29.17 -39.67
N LEU A 90 84.60 28.13 -40.45
CA LEU A 90 83.62 27.11 -40.83
C LEU A 90 83.05 26.38 -39.61
N GLU A 91 83.89 26.03 -38.64
CA GLU A 91 83.46 25.42 -37.38
C GLU A 91 82.51 26.33 -36.59
N MET A 92 82.85 27.62 -36.49
CA MET A 92 82.01 28.63 -35.86
C MET A 92 80.61 28.69 -36.53
N TRP A 93 80.55 28.81 -37.86
CA TRP A 93 79.28 28.83 -38.61
C TRP A 93 78.45 27.55 -38.43
N GLN A 94 79.10 26.38 -38.33
CA GLN A 94 78.40 25.12 -38.06
C GLN A 94 77.75 25.14 -36.68
N ILE A 95 78.47 25.61 -35.65
CA ILE A 95 77.94 25.72 -34.28
C ILE A 95 76.75 26.69 -34.23
N GLU A 96 76.85 27.85 -34.88
CA GLU A 96 75.75 28.81 -34.98
C GLU A 96 74.51 28.23 -35.67
N THR A 97 74.72 27.46 -36.74
CA THR A 97 73.63 26.79 -37.45
C THR A 97 72.91 25.78 -36.55
N GLU A 98 73.67 24.99 -35.78
CA GLU A 98 73.10 24.06 -34.80
C GLU A 98 72.38 24.81 -33.67
N ARG A 99 72.96 25.89 -33.16
CA ARG A 99 72.33 26.76 -32.16
C ARG A 99 70.94 27.24 -32.64
N GLY A 100 70.84 27.75 -33.86
CA GLY A 100 69.55 28.16 -34.44
C GLY A 100 68.52 27.03 -34.53
N LYS A 101 68.94 25.79 -34.86
CA LYS A 101 68.04 24.61 -34.86
C LYS A 101 67.51 24.31 -33.45
N TYR A 102 68.37 24.35 -32.44
CA TYR A 102 67.96 24.10 -31.05
C TYR A 102 67.07 25.20 -30.48
N GLU A 103 67.28 26.45 -30.86
CA GLU A 103 66.41 27.58 -30.49
C GLU A 103 65.01 27.40 -31.07
N ALA A 104 64.89 27.09 -32.36
CA ALA A 104 63.61 26.81 -33.00
C ALA A 104 62.87 25.63 -32.34
N LEU A 105 63.60 24.54 -32.00
CA LEU A 105 63.03 23.40 -31.28
C LEU A 105 62.55 23.78 -29.87
N ARG A 106 63.29 24.63 -29.15
CA ARG A 106 62.88 25.12 -27.83
C ARG A 106 61.59 25.93 -27.92
N GLU A 107 61.49 26.84 -28.87
CA GLU A 107 60.28 27.64 -29.07
C GLU A 107 59.08 26.77 -29.39
N GLN A 108 59.26 25.76 -30.25
CA GLN A 108 58.19 24.81 -30.56
C GLN A 108 57.77 24.02 -29.31
N LEU A 109 58.74 23.49 -28.55
CA LEU A 109 58.45 22.77 -27.31
C LEU A 109 57.66 23.63 -26.32
N GLN A 110 58.02 24.91 -26.18
CA GLN A 110 57.30 25.84 -25.30
C GLN A 110 55.85 26.07 -25.75
N LYS A 111 55.60 26.18 -27.06
CA LYS A 111 54.25 26.29 -27.61
C LYS A 111 53.45 25.01 -27.34
N ASP A 112 54.03 23.85 -27.62
CA ASP A 112 53.38 22.55 -27.39
C ASP A 112 53.07 22.34 -25.89
N GLU A 113 53.97 22.73 -24.99
CA GLU A 113 53.74 22.69 -23.53
C GLU A 113 52.59 23.62 -23.12
N GLN A 114 52.50 24.82 -23.68
CA GLN A 114 51.40 25.76 -23.42
C GLN A 114 50.07 25.22 -23.95
N GLU A 115 50.04 24.70 -25.17
CA GLU A 115 48.85 24.08 -25.75
C GLU A 115 48.37 22.90 -24.91
N LEU A 116 49.29 22.05 -24.47
CA LEU A 116 48.97 20.92 -23.60
C LEU A 116 48.41 21.40 -22.24
N GLN A 117 48.98 22.45 -21.65
CA GLN A 117 48.45 23.05 -20.43
C GLN A 117 47.04 23.59 -20.62
N MET A 118 46.78 24.29 -21.73
CA MET A 118 45.45 24.80 -22.07
C MET A 118 44.45 23.66 -22.21
N GLN A 119 44.80 22.58 -22.91
CA GLN A 119 43.94 21.39 -23.03
C GLN A 119 43.61 20.77 -21.67
N TYR A 120 44.59 20.67 -20.76
CA TYR A 120 44.33 20.17 -19.41
C TYR A 120 43.38 21.08 -18.62
N GLN A 121 43.51 22.39 -18.77
CA GLN A 121 42.62 23.37 -18.13
C GLN A 121 41.20 23.24 -18.69
N GLU A 122 41.03 23.22 -20.01
CA GLU A 122 39.73 23.02 -20.66
C GLU A 122 39.06 21.72 -20.22
N GLN A 123 39.81 20.61 -20.19
CA GLN A 123 39.28 19.33 -19.71
C GLN A 123 38.85 19.41 -18.24
N ARG A 124 39.62 20.10 -17.40
CA ARG A 124 39.27 20.31 -15.99
C ARG A 124 37.99 21.13 -15.86
N GLU A 125 37.86 22.21 -16.63
CA GLU A 125 36.66 23.06 -16.63
C GLU A 125 35.43 22.29 -17.12
N VAL A 126 35.56 21.49 -18.17
CA VAL A 126 34.48 20.64 -18.67
C VAL A 126 34.04 19.61 -17.62
N ARG A 127 34.97 19.01 -16.86
CA ARG A 127 34.63 18.09 -15.76
C ARG A 127 33.85 18.83 -14.66
N ILE A 128 34.36 19.98 -14.22
CA ILE A 128 33.69 20.82 -13.21
C ILE A 128 32.29 21.23 -13.67
N TRP A 129 32.13 21.60 -14.95
CA TRP A 129 30.83 21.99 -15.49
C TRP A 129 29.83 20.82 -15.54
N LYS A 130 30.28 19.63 -15.94
CA LYS A 130 29.47 18.40 -15.90
C LYS A 130 29.04 18.04 -14.47
N GLU A 131 29.95 18.17 -13.50
CA GLU A 131 29.66 17.97 -12.08
C GLU A 131 28.64 18.99 -11.57
N LYS A 132 28.80 20.28 -11.92
CA LYS A 132 27.84 21.33 -11.57
C LYS A 132 26.44 21.04 -12.12
N ILE A 133 26.32 20.61 -13.38
CA ILE A 133 25.01 20.23 -13.95
C ILE A 133 24.42 19.04 -13.22
N THR A 134 25.22 18.02 -12.96
CA THR A 134 24.76 16.81 -12.26
C THR A 134 24.30 17.15 -10.84
N ALA A 135 25.03 18.01 -10.12
CA ALA A 135 24.66 18.51 -8.81
C ALA A 135 23.34 19.30 -8.85
N LEU A 136 23.17 20.20 -9.82
CA LEU A 136 21.92 20.96 -10.01
C LEU A 136 20.73 20.05 -10.33
N GLN A 137 20.93 19.01 -11.15
CA GLN A 137 19.89 18.03 -11.45
C GLN A 137 19.53 17.21 -10.21
N ALA A 138 20.51 16.78 -9.42
CA ALA A 138 20.30 16.07 -8.17
C ALA A 138 19.55 16.93 -7.15
N GLU A 139 19.90 18.21 -7.03
CA GLU A 139 19.21 19.16 -6.17
C GLU A 139 17.75 19.35 -6.59
N ARG A 140 17.49 19.52 -7.90
CA ARG A 140 16.12 19.61 -8.43
C ARG A 140 15.30 18.37 -8.09
N ARG A 141 15.88 17.16 -8.27
CA ARG A 141 15.21 15.90 -7.91
C ARG A 141 14.90 15.83 -6.42
N ARG A 142 15.87 16.20 -5.57
CA ARG A 142 15.68 16.25 -4.11
C ARG A 142 14.55 17.21 -3.74
N ARG A 143 14.52 18.42 -4.30
CA ARG A 143 13.44 19.39 -4.06
C ARG A 143 12.07 18.84 -4.49
N SER A 144 12.00 18.14 -5.62
CA SER A 144 10.76 17.48 -6.07
C SER A 144 10.34 16.33 -5.14
N GLN A 145 11.28 15.56 -4.60
CA GLN A 145 10.99 14.51 -3.62
C GLN A 145 10.45 15.09 -2.32
N VAL A 146 11.12 16.12 -1.77
CA VAL A 146 10.68 16.81 -0.55
C VAL A 146 9.26 17.34 -0.71
N LYS A 147 8.93 17.97 -1.85
CA LYS A 147 7.55 18.42 -2.13
C LYS A 147 6.53 17.28 -2.13
N LYS A 148 6.84 16.16 -2.77
CA LYS A 148 5.96 14.98 -2.77
C LYS A 148 5.79 14.39 -1.37
N GLU A 149 6.85 14.35 -0.57
CA GLU A 149 6.79 13.91 0.81
C GLU A 149 5.94 14.85 1.67
N GLU A 150 6.08 16.16 1.49
CA GLU A 150 5.24 17.17 2.15
C GLU A 150 3.77 17.05 1.75
N GLU A 151 3.48 16.87 0.47
CA GLU A 151 2.12 16.64 -0.05
C GLU A 151 1.53 15.36 0.54
N ALA A 152 2.27 14.25 0.52
CA ALA A 152 1.84 12.98 1.11
C ALA A 152 1.59 13.10 2.63
N ARG A 153 2.42 13.87 3.36
CA ARG A 153 2.20 14.16 4.78
C ARG A 153 0.90 14.95 5.01
N LYS A 154 0.65 15.97 4.20
CA LYS A 154 -0.60 16.77 4.27
C LYS A 154 -1.82 15.90 4.01
N GLU A 155 -1.79 15.08 2.96
CA GLU A 155 -2.88 14.15 2.67
C GLU A 155 -3.12 13.17 3.83
N TYR A 156 -2.05 12.65 4.44
CA TYR A 156 -2.17 11.76 5.58
C TYR A 156 -2.82 12.46 6.79
N GLU A 157 -2.41 13.70 7.08
CA GLU A 157 -3.02 14.51 8.14
C GLU A 157 -4.49 14.80 7.87
N GLU A 158 -4.85 15.13 6.63
CA GLU A 158 -6.25 15.35 6.22
C GLU A 158 -7.09 14.08 6.37
N ARG A 159 -6.57 12.92 5.94
CA ARG A 159 -7.23 11.62 6.14
C ARG A 159 -7.44 11.33 7.63
N LYS A 160 -6.44 11.59 8.46
CA LYS A 160 -6.54 11.44 9.92
C LYS A 160 -7.62 12.35 10.51
N LYS A 161 -7.68 13.62 10.10
CA LYS A 161 -8.71 14.57 10.53
C LYS A 161 -10.10 14.07 10.16
N LYS A 162 -10.29 13.59 8.93
CA LYS A 162 -11.58 13.06 8.46
C LYS A 162 -12.05 11.86 9.28
N ILE A 163 -11.16 10.89 9.55
CA ILE A 163 -11.48 9.73 10.40
C ILE A 163 -11.92 10.17 11.80
N LEU A 164 -11.23 11.15 12.40
CA LEU A 164 -11.60 11.69 13.71
C LEU A 164 -12.95 12.40 13.68
N GLU A 165 -13.24 13.18 12.65
CA GLU A 165 -14.54 13.85 12.48
C GLU A 165 -15.67 12.84 12.29
N ASP A 166 -15.47 11.81 11.48
CA ASP A 166 -16.47 10.77 11.26
C ASP A 166 -16.71 9.96 12.54
N ALA A 167 -15.66 9.67 13.32
CA ALA A 167 -15.79 9.05 14.63
C ALA A 167 -16.60 9.93 15.61
N LYS A 168 -16.37 11.25 15.62
CA LYS A 168 -17.17 12.20 16.41
C LYS A 168 -18.64 12.20 16.00
N LYS A 169 -18.94 12.32 14.71
CA LYS A 169 -20.31 12.27 14.18
C LYS A 169 -21.02 10.97 14.53
N ASN A 170 -20.32 9.84 14.46
CA ASN A 170 -20.88 8.54 14.83
C ASN A 170 -21.14 8.46 16.34
N HIS A 171 -20.24 8.98 17.17
CA HIS A 171 -20.45 9.08 18.60
C HIS A 171 -21.67 9.95 18.94
N GLU A 172 -21.81 11.12 18.32
CA GLU A 172 -22.98 12.00 18.50
C GLU A 172 -24.29 11.28 18.15
N LYS A 173 -24.35 10.55 17.03
CA LYS A 173 -25.51 9.74 16.66
C LYS A 173 -25.81 8.67 17.71
N ALA A 174 -24.78 7.95 18.18
CA ALA A 174 -24.94 6.94 19.22
C ALA A 174 -25.48 7.55 20.52
N VAL A 175 -24.99 8.72 20.92
CA VAL A 175 -25.50 9.46 22.09
C VAL A 175 -26.96 9.87 21.90
N CYS A 176 -27.36 10.33 20.71
CA CYS A 176 -28.77 10.62 20.41
C CYS A 176 -29.65 9.38 20.57
N PHE A 177 -29.25 8.23 20.00
CA PHE A 177 -29.98 6.97 20.17
C PHE A 177 -30.07 6.54 21.63
N LEU A 178 -28.97 6.67 22.39
CA LEU A 178 -28.98 6.36 23.82
C LEU A 178 -29.96 7.25 24.57
N ARG A 179 -29.94 8.57 24.33
CA ARG A 179 -30.91 9.52 24.93
C ARG A 179 -32.35 9.18 24.58
N GLU A 180 -32.63 8.83 23.34
CA GLU A 180 -33.97 8.36 22.95
C GLU A 180 -34.35 7.06 23.67
N SER A 181 -33.42 6.10 23.76
CA SER A 181 -33.67 4.82 24.43
C SER A 181 -33.91 4.99 25.93
N THR A 182 -33.12 5.83 26.61
CA THR A 182 -33.30 6.13 28.04
C THR A 182 -34.60 6.88 28.26
N ALA A 183 -34.94 7.85 27.42
CA ALA A 183 -36.24 8.54 27.49
C ALA A 183 -37.42 7.57 27.33
N ARG A 184 -37.36 6.63 26.37
CA ARG A 184 -38.39 5.59 26.21
C ARG A 184 -38.49 4.67 27.43
N ILE A 185 -37.36 4.31 28.05
CA ILE A 185 -37.35 3.51 29.29
C ILE A 185 -37.98 4.31 30.43
N HIS A 186 -37.60 5.57 30.62
CA HIS A 186 -38.19 6.43 31.64
C HIS A 186 -39.70 6.61 31.45
N GLU A 187 -40.18 6.79 30.21
CA GLU A 187 -41.61 6.89 29.92
C GLU A 187 -42.36 5.60 30.25
N LYS A 188 -41.79 4.44 29.91
CA LYS A 188 -42.36 3.13 30.26
C LYS A 188 -42.43 2.96 31.77
N ASN A 189 -41.34 3.27 32.48
CA ASN A 189 -41.28 3.18 33.93
C ASN A 189 -42.32 4.11 34.57
N ALA A 190 -42.46 5.36 34.10
CA ALA A 190 -43.47 6.29 34.59
C ALA A 190 -44.91 5.76 34.38
N LYS A 191 -45.21 5.14 33.22
CA LYS A 191 -46.51 4.50 32.98
C LYS A 191 -46.75 3.31 33.90
N GLU A 192 -45.73 2.51 34.18
CA GLU A 192 -45.82 1.39 35.13
C GLU A 192 -46.00 1.88 36.57
N GLU A 193 -45.33 2.96 36.97
CA GLU A 193 -45.51 3.61 38.26
C GLU A 193 -46.94 4.13 38.43
N VAL A 194 -47.51 4.81 37.42
CA VAL A 194 -48.90 5.25 37.44
C VAL A 194 -49.86 4.07 37.55
N LYS A 195 -49.65 3.00 36.77
CA LYS A 195 -50.47 1.77 36.90
C LYS A 195 -50.37 1.15 38.29
N ALA A 196 -49.19 1.16 38.89
CA ALA A 196 -48.97 0.68 40.26
C ALA A 196 -49.71 1.56 41.28
N GLN A 197 -49.65 2.89 41.13
CA GLN A 197 -50.39 3.85 41.96
C GLN A 197 -51.91 3.64 41.83
N GLU A 198 -52.45 3.57 40.61
CA GLU A 198 -53.86 3.29 40.38
C GLU A 198 -54.30 1.96 40.99
N HIS A 199 -53.47 0.91 40.87
CA HIS A 199 -53.76 -0.37 41.48
C HIS A 199 -53.80 -0.27 43.02
N MET A 200 -52.88 0.48 43.62
CA MET A 200 -52.90 0.77 45.05
C MET A 200 -54.14 1.57 45.46
N GLU A 201 -54.54 2.59 44.69
CA GLU A 201 -55.77 3.35 44.92
C GLU A 201 -57.02 2.46 44.83
N ARG A 202 -57.12 1.61 43.81
CA ARG A 202 -58.21 0.63 43.69
C ARG A 202 -58.27 -0.30 44.89
N ARG A 203 -57.12 -0.76 45.38
CA ARG A 203 -57.05 -1.58 46.61
C ARG A 203 -57.53 -0.81 47.83
N ILE A 204 -57.09 0.44 47.99
CA ILE A 204 -57.53 1.31 49.09
C ILE A 204 -59.04 1.53 49.02
N GLN A 205 -59.58 1.86 47.85
CA GLN A 205 -61.02 2.04 47.63
C GLN A 205 -61.82 0.78 47.90
N ALA A 206 -61.33 -0.39 47.48
CA ALA A 206 -61.96 -1.68 47.78
C ALA A 206 -61.98 -1.98 49.29
N VAL A 207 -60.90 -1.65 50.01
CA VAL A 207 -60.85 -1.78 51.47
C VAL A 207 -61.82 -0.81 52.14
N LEU A 208 -61.91 0.43 51.67
CA LEU A 208 -62.87 1.41 52.18
C LEU A 208 -64.33 1.01 51.91
N SER A 209 -64.64 0.53 50.70
CA SER A 209 -65.98 0.06 50.35
C SER A 209 -66.37 -1.19 51.13
N LEU A 210 -65.43 -2.12 51.33
CA LEU A 210 -65.62 -3.28 52.19
C LEU A 210 -65.89 -2.83 53.63
N LYS A 211 -65.12 -1.88 54.17
CA LYS A 211 -65.36 -1.29 55.50
C LYS A 211 -66.78 -0.73 55.61
N THR A 212 -67.22 0.07 54.63
CA THR A 212 -68.59 0.63 54.59
C THR A 212 -69.67 -0.46 54.48
N SER A 213 -69.41 -1.52 53.71
CA SER A 213 -70.33 -2.66 53.60
C SER A 213 -70.41 -3.45 54.91
N ILE A 214 -69.29 -3.63 55.62
CA ILE A 214 -69.24 -4.29 56.91
C ILE A 214 -69.98 -3.46 57.96
N THR A 215 -69.80 -2.13 57.98
CA THR A 215 -70.55 -1.25 58.89
C THR A 215 -72.05 -1.26 58.57
N SER A 216 -72.43 -1.15 57.30
CA SER A 216 -73.83 -1.23 56.86
C SER A 216 -74.45 -2.59 57.19
N ASN A 217 -73.74 -3.69 56.98
CA ASN A 217 -74.20 -5.02 57.35
C ASN A 217 -74.32 -5.18 58.87
N ARG A 218 -73.40 -4.61 59.65
CA ARG A 218 -73.50 -4.58 61.13
C ARG A 218 -74.74 -3.80 61.58
N GLU A 219 -75.06 -2.69 60.94
CA GLU A 219 -76.28 -1.92 61.18
C GLU A 219 -77.54 -2.68 60.77
N ARG A 220 -77.56 -3.31 59.59
CA ARG A 220 -78.66 -4.17 59.14
C ARG A 220 -78.89 -5.37 60.06
N LEU A 221 -77.82 -5.98 60.57
CA LEU A 221 -77.93 -7.05 61.55
C LEU A 221 -78.52 -6.54 62.86
N ARG A 222 -78.12 -5.34 63.32
CA ARG A 222 -78.74 -4.70 64.50
C ARG A 222 -80.22 -4.43 64.26
N THR A 223 -80.62 -3.89 63.10
CA THR A 223 -82.04 -3.65 62.80
C THR A 223 -82.83 -4.95 62.69
N LEU A 224 -82.30 -5.98 62.04
CA LEU A 224 -82.91 -7.31 62.00
C LEU A 224 -83.02 -7.94 63.39
N GLN A 225 -82.00 -7.80 64.24
CA GLN A 225 -82.06 -8.27 65.63
C GLN A 225 -83.16 -7.53 66.41
N VAL A 226 -83.32 -6.22 66.23
CA VAL A 226 -84.41 -5.44 66.84
C VAL A 226 -85.77 -5.90 66.31
N LEU A 227 -85.92 -6.07 65.00
CA LEU A 227 -87.16 -6.55 64.38
C LEU A 227 -87.53 -7.96 64.82
N ASN A 228 -86.57 -8.89 64.88
CA ASN A 228 -86.82 -10.25 65.36
C ASN A 228 -87.18 -10.27 66.84
N LYS A 229 -86.58 -9.41 67.67
CA LYS A 229 -86.99 -9.23 69.07
C LYS A 229 -88.42 -8.68 69.16
N ALA A 230 -88.78 -7.70 68.33
CA ALA A 230 -90.13 -7.14 68.28
C ALA A 230 -91.15 -8.20 67.83
N LYS A 231 -90.88 -8.94 66.75
CA LYS A 231 -91.71 -10.06 66.29
C LYS A 231 -91.85 -11.15 67.34
N ALA A 232 -90.77 -11.54 68.01
CA ALA A 232 -90.84 -12.54 69.08
C ALA A 232 -91.66 -12.05 70.28
N LEU A 233 -91.63 -10.75 70.60
CA LEU A 233 -92.50 -10.17 71.62
C LEU A 233 -93.96 -10.14 71.16
N GLU A 234 -94.22 -9.85 69.89
CA GLU A 234 -95.56 -9.88 69.30
C GLU A 234 -96.12 -11.30 69.26
N GLU A 235 -95.35 -12.29 68.79
CA GLU A 235 -95.69 -13.71 68.85
C GLU A 235 -95.95 -14.18 70.30
N LYS A 236 -95.16 -13.73 71.27
CA LYS A 236 -95.44 -14.00 72.69
C LYS A 236 -96.74 -13.36 73.16
N LYS A 237 -97.05 -12.14 72.74
CA LYS A 237 -98.32 -11.48 73.06
C LYS A 237 -99.50 -12.24 72.44
N GLU A 238 -99.38 -12.68 71.19
CA GLU A 238 -100.42 -13.48 70.53
C GLU A 238 -100.53 -14.88 71.14
N GLU A 239 -99.42 -15.54 71.51
CA GLU A 239 -99.47 -16.77 72.29
C GLU A 239 -100.14 -16.53 73.66
N MET A 240 -99.85 -15.43 74.35
CA MET A 240 -100.51 -15.09 75.63
C MET A 240 -102.00 -14.83 75.45
N LYS A 241 -102.41 -14.08 74.42
CA LYS A 241 -103.83 -13.89 74.07
C LYS A 241 -104.52 -15.21 73.74
N MET A 242 -103.88 -16.09 72.96
CA MET A 242 -104.41 -17.42 72.69
C MET A 242 -104.52 -18.26 73.98
N ARG A 243 -103.53 -18.20 74.87
CA ARG A 243 -103.59 -18.88 76.18
C ARG A 243 -104.75 -18.37 77.03
N GLU A 244 -104.96 -17.07 77.08
CA GLU A 244 -106.06 -16.43 77.81
C GLU A 244 -107.42 -16.81 77.22
N ALA A 245 -107.57 -16.83 75.89
CA ALA A 245 -108.81 -17.26 75.22
C ALA A 245 -109.13 -18.74 75.52
N ILE A 246 -108.14 -19.63 75.44
CA ILE A 246 -108.31 -21.06 75.75
C ILE A 246 -108.69 -21.27 77.22
N LEU A 247 -108.10 -20.48 78.15
CA LEU A 247 -108.47 -20.52 79.57
C LEU A 247 -109.90 -20.02 79.81
N ALA A 248 -110.32 -18.95 79.12
CA ALA A 248 -111.68 -18.42 79.21
C ALA A 248 -112.74 -19.42 78.71
N GLU A 249 -112.40 -20.24 77.72
CA GLU A 249 -113.24 -21.35 77.23
C GLU A 249 -113.18 -22.62 78.11
N GLY A 250 -112.35 -22.64 79.17
CA GLY A 250 -112.21 -23.76 80.11
C GLY A 250 -111.34 -24.93 79.61
N GLY A 251 -110.54 -24.72 78.56
CA GLY A 251 -109.73 -25.74 77.90
C GLY A 251 -108.32 -25.95 78.50
N ASN A 252 -107.71 -27.10 78.22
CA ASN A 252 -106.31 -27.37 78.59
C ASN A 252 -105.34 -26.68 77.62
N VAL A 253 -104.72 -25.61 78.09
CA VAL A 253 -103.79 -24.73 77.34
C VAL A 253 -102.66 -25.47 76.61
N THR A 254 -102.08 -26.50 77.23
CA THR A 254 -100.91 -27.20 76.67
C THR A 254 -101.30 -28.05 75.45
N ARG A 255 -102.48 -28.68 75.50
CA ARG A 255 -102.97 -29.56 74.42
C ARG A 255 -103.35 -28.75 73.18
N GLU A 256 -104.06 -27.64 73.38
CA GLU A 256 -104.54 -26.79 72.27
C GLU A 256 -103.41 -26.08 71.54
N ILE A 257 -102.42 -25.51 72.25
CA ILE A 257 -101.24 -24.91 71.60
C ILE A 257 -100.47 -25.93 70.75
N PHE A 258 -100.36 -27.17 71.24
CA PHE A 258 -99.68 -28.24 70.51
C PHE A 258 -100.41 -28.59 69.21
N LEU A 259 -101.73 -28.75 69.25
CA LEU A 259 -102.55 -29.01 68.06
C LEU A 259 -102.48 -27.85 67.06
N HIS A 260 -102.52 -26.60 67.53
CA HIS A 260 -102.38 -25.44 66.66
C HIS A 260 -101.01 -25.39 65.97
N LYS A 261 -99.92 -25.67 66.70
CA LYS A 261 -98.56 -25.75 66.12
C LYS A 261 -98.49 -26.85 65.05
N GLN A 262 -99.11 -28.02 65.30
CA GLN A 262 -99.18 -29.11 64.32
C GLN A 262 -99.94 -28.71 63.05
N GLN A 263 -101.08 -28.03 63.19
CA GLN A 263 -101.86 -27.52 62.04
C GLN A 263 -101.05 -26.54 61.19
N LEU A 264 -100.38 -25.59 61.84
CA LEU A 264 -99.57 -24.57 61.15
C LEU A 264 -98.39 -25.21 60.40
N GLU A 265 -97.76 -26.25 60.96
CA GLU A 265 -96.77 -27.06 60.25
C GLU A 265 -97.36 -27.80 59.04
N HIS A 266 -98.55 -28.39 59.17
CA HIS A 266 -99.22 -29.05 58.06
C HIS A 266 -99.56 -28.06 56.93
N GLU A 267 -99.96 -26.83 57.25
CA GLU A 267 -100.20 -25.78 56.25
C GLU A 267 -98.93 -25.37 55.51
N LYS A 268 -97.82 -25.16 56.23
CA LYS A 268 -96.51 -24.89 55.62
C LYS A 268 -96.11 -26.01 54.66
N LYS A 269 -96.31 -27.27 55.04
CA LYS A 269 -96.05 -28.43 54.17
C LYS A 269 -96.97 -28.44 52.93
N LYS A 270 -98.26 -28.12 53.08
CA LYS A 270 -99.20 -27.99 51.95
C LYS A 270 -98.77 -26.87 50.99
N GLN A 271 -98.34 -25.72 51.50
CA GLN A 271 -97.87 -24.59 50.69
C GLN A 271 -96.60 -24.95 49.92
N ALA A 272 -95.58 -25.51 50.60
CA ALA A 272 -94.34 -25.96 49.95
C ALA A 272 -94.61 -26.99 48.85
N PHE A 273 -95.56 -27.91 49.06
CA PHE A 273 -95.95 -28.88 48.04
C PHE A 273 -96.63 -28.21 46.82
N ARG A 274 -97.50 -27.21 47.04
CA ARG A 274 -98.13 -26.44 45.95
C ARG A 274 -97.09 -25.68 45.13
N GLU A 275 -96.10 -25.08 45.78
CA GLU A 275 -95.00 -24.39 45.09
C GLU A 275 -94.13 -25.36 44.29
N LEU A 276 -93.85 -26.54 44.84
CA LEU A 276 -93.15 -27.60 44.10
C LEU A 276 -93.96 -28.09 42.89
N GLN A 277 -95.29 -28.18 43.00
CA GLN A 277 -96.12 -28.47 41.84
C GLN A 277 -96.09 -27.34 40.80
N LYS A 278 -96.10 -26.08 41.23
CA LYS A 278 -95.98 -24.93 40.32
C LYS A 278 -94.63 -24.95 39.60
N SER A 279 -93.52 -25.19 40.31
CA SER A 279 -92.19 -25.26 39.70
C SER A 279 -92.08 -26.41 38.70
N ARG A 280 -92.60 -27.60 39.01
CA ARG A 280 -92.66 -28.74 38.07
C ARG A 280 -93.52 -28.44 36.84
N LYS A 281 -94.68 -27.79 37.00
CA LYS A 281 -95.51 -27.37 35.86
C LYS A 281 -94.76 -26.39 34.95
N MET A 282 -94.08 -25.40 35.54
CA MET A 282 -93.26 -24.45 34.78
C MET A 282 -92.08 -25.14 34.07
N GLU A 283 -91.45 -26.13 34.69
CA GLU A 283 -90.39 -26.93 34.08
C GLU A 283 -90.88 -27.75 32.87
N ILE A 284 -92.06 -28.37 32.97
CA ILE A 284 -92.66 -29.10 31.83
C ILE A 284 -92.96 -28.15 30.68
N VAL A 285 -93.57 -26.99 30.96
CA VAL A 285 -93.86 -25.97 29.93
C VAL A 285 -92.57 -25.45 29.28
N SER A 286 -91.51 -25.19 30.06
CA SER A 286 -90.23 -24.74 29.50
C SER A 286 -89.57 -25.81 28.62
N ARG A 287 -89.64 -27.10 28.99
CA ARG A 287 -89.19 -28.21 28.12
C ARG A 287 -89.98 -28.29 26.81
N ILE A 288 -91.32 -28.18 26.85
CA ILE A 288 -92.15 -28.21 25.64
C ILE A 288 -91.80 -27.04 24.70
N LEU A 289 -91.60 -25.84 25.25
CA LEU A 289 -91.20 -24.68 24.46
C LEU A 289 -89.81 -24.87 23.84
N GLN A 290 -88.86 -25.44 24.58
CA GLN A 290 -87.53 -25.77 24.08
C GLN A 290 -87.58 -26.83 22.96
N GLU A 291 -88.41 -27.86 23.09
CA GLU A 291 -88.60 -28.91 22.10
C GLU A 291 -89.28 -28.39 20.81
N LYS A 292 -90.31 -27.54 20.94
CA LYS A 292 -90.92 -26.84 19.79
C LYS A 292 -89.91 -25.94 19.07
N ALA A 293 -89.06 -25.23 19.79
CA ALA A 293 -88.01 -24.40 19.20
C ALA A 293 -86.97 -25.26 18.44
N SER A 294 -86.63 -26.44 18.96
CA SER A 294 -85.74 -27.40 18.29
C SER A 294 -86.36 -27.99 17.00
N LEU A 295 -87.64 -28.39 17.03
CA LEU A 295 -88.36 -28.88 15.84
C LEU A 295 -88.49 -27.82 14.75
N HIS A 296 -88.69 -26.55 15.12
CA HIS A 296 -88.77 -25.47 14.14
C HIS A 296 -87.41 -25.18 13.47
N LYS A 297 -86.29 -25.33 14.21
CA LYS A 297 -84.94 -25.26 13.65
C LYS A 297 -84.62 -26.41 12.69
N GLN A 298 -85.16 -27.62 12.94
CA GLN A 298 -85.01 -28.79 12.06
C GLN A 298 -85.83 -28.67 10.76
N LYS A 299 -87.03 -28.08 10.79
CA LYS A 299 -87.85 -27.85 9.58
C LYS A 299 -87.28 -26.79 8.63
N LYS A 300 -86.39 -25.90 9.09
CA LYS A 300 -85.77 -24.85 8.26
C LYS A 300 -84.47 -25.28 7.56
N SER A 301 -84.00 -26.52 7.77
CA SER A 301 -82.70 -27.02 7.30
C SER A 301 -82.79 -28.15 6.25
N GLN A 302 -83.98 -28.45 5.70
CA GLN A 302 -84.17 -29.45 4.63
C GLN A 302 -84.63 -28.81 3.31
N SER A 303 -83.68 -28.29 2.54
CA SER A 303 -83.78 -28.14 1.09
C SER A 303 -82.37 -28.17 0.48
N HIS A 304 -81.84 -29.36 0.20
CA HIS A 304 -80.94 -29.67 -0.93
C HIS A 304 -80.46 -31.15 -0.88
N THR A 305 -80.63 -31.82 -2.03
CA THR A 305 -79.92 -33.00 -2.57
C THR A 305 -80.09 -34.41 -1.97
N LYS A 306 -80.85 -35.22 -2.74
CA LYS A 306 -80.54 -36.55 -3.31
C LYS A 306 -79.87 -37.62 -2.43
N ALA A 307 -80.73 -38.53 -1.98
CA ALA A 307 -80.67 -40.00 -2.11
C ALA A 307 -79.30 -40.69 -2.24
N ILE A 308 -78.86 -41.38 -1.17
CA ILE A 308 -78.28 -42.73 -1.23
C ILE A 308 -78.74 -43.55 0.01
N LYS A 309 -79.46 -44.63 -0.30
CA LYS A 309 -79.67 -45.93 0.37
C LYS A 309 -79.67 -46.03 1.91
N ALA A 310 -80.81 -46.54 2.40
CA ALA A 310 -81.02 -47.11 3.71
C ALA A 310 -80.23 -48.42 3.92
N CYS A 311 -79.76 -48.64 5.15
CA CYS A 311 -79.92 -49.91 5.83
C CYS A 311 -80.15 -49.64 7.32
N VAL A 312 -81.36 -50.01 7.76
CA VAL A 312 -81.83 -50.05 9.14
C VAL A 312 -81.45 -51.41 9.71
N THR A 313 -80.91 -51.44 10.93
CA THR A 313 -81.35 -52.27 12.07
C THR A 313 -80.32 -52.12 13.20
N SER A 314 -80.64 -51.53 14.34
CA SER A 314 -81.52 -52.03 15.42
C SER A 314 -80.73 -52.79 16.48
N ASN A 315 -80.39 -52.09 17.57
CA ASN A 315 -80.56 -52.50 18.98
C ASN A 315 -79.43 -51.98 19.87
N CYS A 316 -79.66 -50.83 20.49
CA CYS A 316 -79.09 -50.53 21.80
C CYS A 316 -80.20 -50.74 22.84
N ILE A 317 -80.10 -51.84 23.58
CA ILE A 317 -80.86 -52.07 24.80
C ILE A 317 -80.17 -51.30 25.93
N PHE A 318 -80.97 -50.50 26.63
CA PHE A 318 -80.90 -50.11 28.04
C PHE A 318 -79.70 -50.62 28.87
N LYS A 319 -79.01 -49.72 29.56
CA LYS A 319 -79.18 -49.53 31.02
C LYS A 319 -78.42 -48.30 31.57
N THR A 320 -79.19 -47.55 32.35
CA THR A 320 -78.87 -46.55 33.38
C THR A 320 -77.66 -46.87 34.28
N TYR A 321 -76.74 -45.92 34.53
CA TYR A 321 -76.65 -45.09 35.75
C TYR A 321 -75.29 -44.35 35.84
N VAL A 322 -75.34 -43.17 36.50
CA VAL A 322 -74.26 -42.36 37.11
C VAL A 322 -73.48 -41.37 36.22
N LEU A 323 -73.71 -40.08 36.50
CA LEU A 323 -72.84 -38.96 36.12
C LEU A 323 -71.53 -38.99 36.93
N SER A 324 -70.43 -39.20 36.19
CA SER A 324 -69.13 -38.48 36.17
C SER A 324 -68.86 -37.38 37.21
N PRO A 325 -67.59 -37.17 37.64
CA PRO A 325 -66.64 -36.43 36.79
C PRO A 325 -65.23 -37.04 36.63
N LYS A 326 -64.76 -36.99 35.38
CA LYS A 326 -63.39 -37.18 34.83
C LYS A 326 -62.24 -36.55 35.67
N PRO A 327 -60.99 -37.08 35.60
CA PRO A 327 -60.04 -36.63 34.55
C PRO A 327 -59.05 -37.68 33.97
N TRP A 328 -58.95 -37.68 32.63
CA TRP A 328 -57.78 -37.83 31.72
C TRP A 328 -56.58 -38.80 31.98
N ARG A 329 -56.25 -39.62 30.96
CA ARG A 329 -54.87 -40.05 30.52
C ARG A 329 -54.88 -40.24 28.98
N SER A 330 -54.13 -39.45 28.19
CA SER A 330 -52.75 -39.63 27.63
C SER A 330 -52.64 -40.74 26.56
N PRO A 331 -51.82 -40.65 25.47
CA PRO A 331 -50.56 -39.90 25.33
C PRO A 331 -50.32 -39.21 23.95
N SER A 332 -49.33 -38.31 23.85
CA SER A 332 -48.25 -38.38 22.86
C SER A 332 -47.33 -37.14 22.91
N ALA A 333 -46.02 -37.44 22.83
CA ALA A 333 -44.91 -36.61 22.35
C ALA A 333 -44.39 -35.44 23.22
N SER A 334 -43.22 -35.73 23.81
CA SER A 334 -42.00 -34.89 23.78
C SER A 334 -41.77 -33.85 24.89
N SER A 335 -40.95 -34.27 25.86
CA SER A 335 -39.85 -33.55 26.55
C SER A 335 -40.06 -32.11 27.08
N LEU A 336 -40.20 -32.03 28.41
CA LEU A 336 -39.39 -31.25 29.39
C LEU A 336 -38.18 -30.49 28.79
N ALA A 337 -37.94 -29.18 28.96
CA ALA A 337 -37.90 -28.29 30.13
C ALA A 337 -36.76 -28.60 31.15
N GLY A 338 -36.13 -27.53 31.66
CA GLY A 338 -35.20 -27.53 32.80
C GLY A 338 -33.76 -27.23 32.40
N GLU A 339 -33.24 -26.01 32.65
CA GLU A 339 -32.50 -25.64 33.89
C GLU A 339 -31.04 -26.18 33.87
N GLY A 340 -30.00 -25.44 34.24
CA GLY A 340 -29.87 -24.14 34.89
C GLY A 340 -28.42 -23.64 34.68
N THR A 341 -28.19 -22.34 34.84
CA THR A 341 -27.52 -21.77 36.04
C THR A 341 -25.99 -21.85 35.97
N ALA A 342 -25.36 -20.70 35.72
CA ALA A 342 -23.99 -20.40 36.14
C ALA A 342 -23.93 -20.30 37.69
N PRO A 343 -22.79 -20.55 38.35
CA PRO A 343 -21.86 -19.45 38.73
C PRO A 343 -20.37 -19.90 38.78
N GLN A 344 -19.39 -19.08 38.39
CA GLN A 344 -18.60 -18.10 39.17
C GLN A 344 -17.58 -18.65 40.20
N GLY A 345 -16.32 -18.19 40.07
CA GLY A 345 -15.23 -18.21 41.07
C GLY A 345 -14.19 -19.31 40.85
N GLU A 346 -12.87 -19.17 41.02
CA GLU A 346 -11.98 -18.11 41.52
C GLU A 346 -10.51 -18.48 41.14
N ILE A 347 -9.68 -17.47 40.86
CA ILE A 347 -8.27 -17.22 41.30
C ILE A 347 -7.18 -18.33 41.19
N SER A 348 -6.05 -17.98 40.55
CA SER A 348 -4.63 -18.16 41.01
C SER A 348 -3.66 -17.89 39.82
N GLU A 349 -2.98 -16.73 39.80
CA GLU A 349 -1.57 -16.47 40.14
C GLU A 349 -0.48 -16.86 39.11
N ASN A 350 0.33 -15.84 38.79
CA ASN A 350 1.78 -15.83 38.50
C ASN A 350 2.36 -16.43 37.19
N ILE A 351 2.65 -15.48 36.26
CA ILE A 351 3.89 -15.19 35.47
C ILE A 351 5.17 -15.99 35.86
N PRO A 352 6.29 -16.10 35.07
CA PRO A 352 6.64 -15.71 33.67
C PRO A 352 7.54 -16.74 32.91
N GLN A 353 8.03 -16.31 31.72
CA GLN A 353 9.26 -16.75 31.02
C GLN A 353 9.18 -18.04 30.23
N ASP A 354 9.93 -18.28 29.16
CA ASP A 354 10.76 -17.53 28.21
C ASP A 354 11.35 -18.65 27.32
N VAL A 355 11.60 -18.35 26.05
CA VAL A 355 12.45 -19.10 25.11
C VAL A 355 12.12 -20.58 24.76
N LEU A 356 12.18 -20.85 23.45
CA LEU A 356 13.14 -21.81 22.83
C LEU A 356 12.57 -23.03 22.09
N TRP A 357 12.81 -22.97 20.78
CA TRP A 357 13.02 -24.00 19.77
C TRP A 357 11.90 -24.93 19.27
N GLU A 358 11.59 -24.70 17.99
CA GLU A 358 11.70 -25.66 16.87
C GLU A 358 11.58 -27.15 17.20
N SER A 359 10.60 -27.80 16.56
CA SER A 359 10.91 -28.95 15.70
C SER A 359 9.71 -29.43 14.88
N ALA A 360 10.09 -29.87 13.69
CA ALA A 360 9.55 -30.99 12.93
C ALA A 360 8.18 -30.86 12.24
N ASP A 361 8.29 -30.87 10.91
CA ASP A 361 7.37 -31.40 9.92
C ASP A 361 6.47 -32.54 10.44
N GLU A 362 5.18 -32.49 10.16
CA GLU A 362 4.61 -33.46 9.22
C GLU A 362 3.27 -33.02 8.64
N GLU A 363 3.11 -33.48 7.41
CA GLU A 363 2.09 -33.24 6.41
C GLU A 363 0.76 -33.89 6.80
N THR A 364 -0.33 -33.14 6.81
CA THR A 364 -1.65 -33.73 6.55
C THR A 364 -2.52 -32.73 5.82
N GLY A 365 -2.82 -33.07 4.57
CA GLY A 365 -3.71 -32.31 3.71
C GLY A 365 -5.09 -32.07 4.33
N ARG A 366 -5.59 -30.87 4.09
CA ARG A 366 -7.00 -30.60 3.80
C ARG A 366 -7.08 -29.23 3.17
N ASP A 367 -7.49 -29.23 1.91
CA ASP A 367 -7.99 -28.06 1.20
C ASP A 367 -8.97 -27.30 2.10
N LYS A 368 -8.54 -26.12 2.52
CA LYS A 368 -9.39 -25.08 3.10
C LYS A 368 -9.23 -23.87 2.21
N THR A 369 -10.28 -23.66 1.42
CA THR A 369 -10.59 -22.50 0.59
C THR A 369 -10.03 -21.21 1.22
N LEU A 370 -8.91 -20.72 0.70
CA LEU A 370 -8.32 -19.45 1.12
C LEU A 370 -9.11 -18.33 0.43
N LEU A 371 -9.91 -17.64 1.26
CA LEU A 371 -10.32 -16.23 1.20
C LEU A 371 -10.05 -15.52 -0.14
N GLU A 372 -11.14 -15.21 -0.86
CA GLU A 372 -11.13 -14.19 -1.90
C GLU A 372 -10.67 -12.85 -1.30
N PRO A 373 -9.77 -12.11 -1.98
CA PRO A 373 -9.40 -10.77 -1.55
C PRO A 373 -10.62 -9.85 -1.53
N GLU A 374 -10.86 -9.13 -0.42
CA GLU A 374 -11.99 -8.18 -0.27
C GLU A 374 -11.91 -6.96 -1.21
N PHE A 375 -10.91 -6.89 -2.09
CA PHE A 375 -10.77 -5.83 -3.08
C PHE A 375 -10.33 -6.44 -4.43
N PRO A 376 -11.05 -6.17 -5.53
CA PRO A 376 -10.52 -6.40 -6.86
C PRO A 376 -9.29 -5.51 -6.99
N GLY A 377 -8.11 -6.09 -7.21
CA GLY A 377 -6.89 -5.31 -7.44
C GLY A 377 -7.14 -4.27 -8.54
N LEU A 378 -6.48 -3.11 -8.43
CA LEU A 378 -6.65 -1.90 -9.25
C LEU A 378 -6.59 -2.11 -10.79
N TRP A 379 -6.25 -3.31 -11.25
CA TRP A 379 -6.14 -3.72 -12.64
C TRP A 379 -7.36 -4.50 -13.16
N SER A 380 -8.31 -4.84 -12.29
CA SER A 380 -9.53 -5.59 -12.65
C SER A 380 -10.61 -4.71 -13.28
N ARG A 381 -10.37 -3.40 -13.36
CA ARG A 381 -11.30 -2.44 -13.96
C ARG A 381 -10.94 -2.28 -15.42
N GLN A 382 -11.56 -3.09 -16.28
CA GLN A 382 -11.69 -2.76 -17.70
C GLN A 382 -12.40 -1.40 -17.76
N TYR A 383 -11.63 -0.34 -18.02
CA TYR A 383 -12.17 0.97 -18.30
C TYR A 383 -12.72 0.94 -19.72
N ASP A 384 -14.05 0.95 -19.85
CA ASP A 384 -14.74 1.30 -21.09
C ASP A 384 -14.30 2.70 -21.53
N LEU A 385 -13.50 2.74 -22.60
CA LEU A 385 -12.95 3.94 -23.23
C LEU A 385 -13.99 4.66 -24.12
N HIS A 386 -15.19 4.90 -23.61
CA HIS A 386 -16.20 5.70 -24.31
C HIS A 386 -16.86 6.73 -23.38
N LYS A 387 -16.06 7.70 -22.92
CA LYS A 387 -16.52 9.06 -22.59
C LYS A 387 -15.30 9.95 -22.38
N ALA A 388 -14.80 10.54 -23.47
CA ALA A 388 -13.84 11.64 -23.41
C ALA A 388 -14.60 12.96 -23.30
N PRO A 389 -14.30 13.82 -22.32
CA PRO A 389 -14.56 15.26 -22.42
C PRO A 389 -13.53 15.87 -23.37
N LYS A 390 -14.02 16.72 -24.27
CA LYS A 390 -13.22 17.47 -25.23
C LYS A 390 -12.38 18.50 -24.48
N GLU A 391 -11.07 18.34 -24.49
CA GLU A 391 -10.14 19.41 -24.14
C GLU A 391 -9.01 19.39 -25.17
N GLU A 392 -8.80 20.54 -25.81
CA GLU A 392 -7.92 20.73 -26.96
C GLU A 392 -6.48 20.33 -26.58
N MET A 393 -6.01 19.24 -27.18
CA MET A 393 -4.63 18.78 -27.09
C MET A 393 -3.87 19.26 -28.32
N ASP A 394 -2.70 19.85 -28.07
CA ASP A 394 -1.79 20.44 -29.05
C ASP A 394 -1.55 19.50 -30.27
N PRO A 395 -1.79 19.94 -31.52
CA PRO A 395 -1.69 19.11 -32.72
C PRO A 395 -0.32 18.42 -32.89
N THR A 396 0.74 19.06 -32.40
CA THR A 396 2.14 18.61 -32.46
C THR A 396 2.40 17.38 -31.57
N LEU A 397 1.79 17.33 -30.39
CA LEU A 397 1.94 16.20 -29.47
C LEU A 397 1.15 14.97 -29.94
N LEU A 398 0.01 15.20 -30.58
CA LEU A 398 -0.77 14.14 -31.25
C LEU A 398 -0.02 13.56 -32.44
N ALA A 399 0.64 14.39 -33.27
CA ALA A 399 1.46 13.92 -34.38
C ALA A 399 2.65 13.07 -33.91
N ILE A 400 3.35 13.48 -32.84
CA ILE A 400 4.46 12.71 -32.27
C ILE A 400 3.98 11.37 -31.68
N ARG A 401 2.80 11.36 -31.04
CA ARG A 401 2.21 10.13 -30.47
C ARG A 401 1.74 9.18 -31.57
N ALA A 402 1.15 9.71 -32.64
CA ALA A 402 0.74 8.94 -33.81
C ALA A 402 1.96 8.33 -34.52
N MET A 403 3.01 9.13 -34.77
CA MET A 403 4.27 8.63 -35.34
C MET A 403 4.92 7.56 -34.45
N LYS A 404 4.95 7.74 -33.13
CA LYS A 404 5.54 6.75 -32.21
C LYS A 404 4.74 5.45 -32.18
N LYS A 405 3.42 5.53 -32.30
CA LYS A 405 2.53 4.37 -32.37
C LYS A 405 2.69 3.63 -33.70
N GLU A 406 2.73 4.36 -34.81
CA GLU A 406 2.97 3.80 -36.15
C GLU A 406 4.36 3.14 -36.24
N MET A 407 5.39 3.75 -35.66
CA MET A 407 6.73 3.15 -35.56
C MET A 407 6.78 1.91 -34.65
N SER A 408 5.88 1.80 -33.67
CA SER A 408 5.78 0.61 -32.82
C SER A 408 4.99 -0.52 -33.49
N GLU A 409 3.96 -0.18 -34.27
CA GLU A 409 3.16 -1.12 -35.04
C GLU A 409 3.96 -1.66 -36.24
N LYS A 410 4.68 -0.80 -36.98
CA LYS A 410 5.63 -1.22 -38.02
C LYS A 410 6.72 -2.15 -37.48
N LYS A 411 7.24 -1.88 -36.28
CA LYS A 411 8.21 -2.78 -35.61
C LYS A 411 7.57 -4.12 -35.21
N MET A 412 6.32 -4.13 -34.77
CA MET A 412 5.59 -5.38 -34.49
C MET A 412 5.37 -6.20 -35.77
N GLU A 413 5.03 -5.56 -36.89
CA GLU A 413 4.88 -6.23 -38.20
C GLU A 413 6.22 -6.75 -38.76
N GLU A 414 7.31 -6.00 -38.63
CA GLU A 414 8.67 -6.43 -39.01
C GLU A 414 9.12 -7.67 -38.19
N LEU A 415 8.70 -7.75 -36.92
CA LEU A 415 8.98 -8.89 -36.04
C LEU A 415 8.12 -10.13 -36.35
N GLN A 416 6.92 -9.94 -36.90
CA GLN A 416 6.04 -11.04 -37.33
C GLN A 416 6.45 -11.61 -38.70
N THR A 417 6.97 -10.79 -39.60
CA THR A 417 7.38 -11.19 -40.96
C THR A 417 8.79 -11.80 -41.03
N GLY A 418 9.53 -11.85 -39.92
CA GLY A 418 10.83 -12.54 -39.85
C GLY A 418 11.97 -11.86 -40.60
N ILE A 419 11.79 -10.62 -41.06
CA ILE A 419 12.80 -9.84 -41.78
C ILE A 419 13.57 -8.98 -40.77
N PHE A 420 14.68 -9.51 -40.24
CA PHE A 420 15.63 -8.70 -39.48
C PHE A 420 16.48 -7.87 -40.45
N HIS A 421 16.13 -6.60 -40.65
CA HIS A 421 17.04 -5.66 -41.30
C HIS A 421 18.26 -5.45 -40.40
N LYS A 422 19.47 -5.71 -40.92
CA LYS A 422 20.72 -5.39 -40.21
C LYS A 422 20.71 -3.89 -39.93
N GLN A 423 20.76 -3.51 -38.66
CA GLN A 423 20.78 -2.12 -38.25
C GLN A 423 22.10 -1.49 -38.72
N ILE A 424 22.05 -0.70 -39.80
CA ILE A 424 23.19 0.03 -40.33
C ILE A 424 23.10 1.46 -39.79
N VAL A 425 23.95 1.78 -38.83
CA VAL A 425 24.32 3.16 -38.47
C VAL A 425 25.55 3.51 -39.31
N PRO A 426 25.75 4.77 -39.78
CA PRO A 426 26.91 5.09 -40.59
C PRO A 426 28.17 4.83 -39.76
N GLY A 427 28.97 3.85 -40.17
CA GLY A 427 30.31 3.61 -39.65
C GLY A 427 30.57 2.25 -39.01
N HIS A 428 29.65 1.61 -38.28
CA HIS A 428 29.95 0.37 -37.55
C HIS A 428 28.81 -0.67 -37.59
N LYS A 429 29.11 -1.89 -38.07
CA LYS A 429 28.22 -3.06 -37.98
C LYS A 429 28.26 -3.61 -36.54
N HIS A 430 27.23 -3.35 -35.75
CA HIS A 430 27.11 -3.96 -34.42
C HIS A 430 26.80 -5.46 -34.54
N LYS A 431 27.82 -6.31 -34.30
CA LYS A 431 27.68 -7.76 -34.04
C LYS A 431 27.61 -8.02 -32.53
N GLY A 432 26.64 -7.43 -31.83
CA GLY A 432 26.41 -7.66 -30.41
C GLY A 432 25.18 -8.54 -30.19
N CYS A 433 25.29 -9.63 -29.44
CA CYS A 433 24.13 -10.42 -29.02
C CYS A 433 23.24 -9.61 -28.07
N ALA A 434 21.91 -9.67 -28.25
CA ALA A 434 20.96 -8.90 -27.45
C ALA A 434 20.88 -9.34 -25.97
N PHE A 435 21.22 -10.60 -25.69
CA PHE A 435 21.25 -11.19 -24.35
C PHE A 435 22.58 -11.92 -24.10
N HIS A 436 23.07 -11.82 -22.87
CA HIS A 436 24.18 -12.64 -22.36
C HIS A 436 23.64 -13.63 -21.33
N SER A 437 23.89 -14.93 -21.53
CA SER A 437 23.53 -15.98 -20.57
C SER A 437 24.78 -16.55 -19.89
N LYS A 438 24.61 -16.92 -18.61
CA LYS A 438 25.57 -17.77 -17.88
C LYS A 438 24.82 -18.99 -17.32
N PRO A 439 25.13 -20.22 -17.75
CA PRO A 439 26.08 -20.62 -18.79
C PRO A 439 25.61 -20.25 -20.21
N SER A 440 26.56 -20.17 -21.16
CA SER A 440 26.29 -19.84 -22.56
C SER A 440 25.61 -20.96 -23.34
N CYS A 441 25.82 -22.22 -22.93
CA CYS A 441 25.19 -23.40 -23.51
C CYS A 441 24.75 -24.36 -22.40
N ILE A 442 23.59 -24.99 -22.59
CA ILE A 442 23.01 -25.94 -21.65
C ILE A 442 22.77 -27.24 -22.37
N HIS A 443 23.37 -28.30 -21.85
CA HIS A 443 23.17 -29.66 -22.31
C HIS A 443 22.28 -30.38 -21.29
N PHE A 444 21.22 -31.02 -21.80
CA PHE A 444 20.50 -32.07 -21.08
C PHE A 444 20.98 -33.38 -21.69
N LYS A 445 21.73 -34.17 -20.92
CA LYS A 445 22.22 -35.49 -21.31
C LYS A 445 21.63 -36.50 -20.32
N ASP A 446 21.27 -37.69 -20.80
CA ASP A 446 20.75 -38.80 -19.99
C ASP A 446 19.42 -38.46 -19.28
N PHE A 447 18.38 -38.11 -20.04
CA PHE A 447 17.03 -37.86 -19.49
C PHE A 447 16.14 -39.10 -19.59
N ASP A 448 15.37 -39.36 -18.53
CA ASP A 448 14.38 -40.43 -18.50
C ASP A 448 13.04 -39.93 -19.07
N VAL A 449 12.42 -40.73 -19.94
CA VAL A 449 11.14 -40.38 -20.56
C VAL A 449 10.05 -40.33 -19.49
N GLY A 450 9.42 -39.16 -19.32
CA GLY A 450 8.33 -38.93 -18.35
C GLY A 450 8.69 -38.09 -17.13
N GLN A 451 9.96 -37.72 -16.95
CA GLN A 451 10.38 -36.81 -15.87
C GLN A 451 10.60 -35.37 -16.35
N VAL A 452 10.23 -34.40 -15.50
CA VAL A 452 10.42 -32.96 -15.77
C VAL A 452 11.72 -32.48 -15.14
N TYR A 453 12.68 -32.07 -15.98
CA TYR A 453 13.96 -31.52 -15.53
C TYR A 453 13.95 -30.00 -15.59
N LYS A 454 14.36 -29.33 -14.50
CA LYS A 454 14.40 -27.86 -14.40
C LYS A 454 15.84 -27.37 -14.24
N LYS A 455 16.23 -26.33 -14.99
CA LYS A 455 17.53 -25.66 -14.84
C LYS A 455 17.36 -24.16 -14.83
N LYS A 456 17.87 -23.52 -13.78
CA LYS A 456 17.81 -22.06 -13.62
C LYS A 456 18.96 -21.39 -14.38
N ILE A 457 18.65 -20.33 -15.12
CA ILE A 457 19.60 -19.58 -15.96
C ILE A 457 19.45 -18.10 -15.65
N ILE A 458 20.57 -17.38 -15.66
CA ILE A 458 20.58 -15.91 -15.55
C ILE A 458 20.80 -15.34 -16.96
N LEU A 459 19.81 -14.60 -17.45
CA LEU A 459 19.84 -13.86 -18.71
C LEU A 459 19.99 -12.37 -18.42
N THR A 460 21.09 -11.77 -18.89
CA THR A 460 21.34 -10.34 -18.80
C THR A 460 20.98 -9.68 -20.13
N ASN A 461 19.98 -8.79 -20.13
CA ASN A 461 19.60 -8.02 -21.31
C ASN A 461 20.64 -6.91 -21.56
N ALA A 462 21.36 -6.99 -22.68
CA ALA A 462 22.39 -6.02 -23.04
C ALA A 462 21.85 -4.91 -23.97
N SER A 463 20.73 -5.17 -24.65
CA SER A 463 20.18 -4.29 -25.70
C SER A 463 19.06 -3.37 -25.22
N TYR A 464 18.43 -3.67 -24.09
CA TYR A 464 17.30 -2.93 -23.47
C TYR A 464 16.07 -2.72 -24.38
N SER A 465 16.06 -3.31 -25.59
CA SER A 465 15.04 -3.08 -26.62
C SER A 465 14.07 -4.25 -26.80
N VAL A 466 14.45 -5.45 -26.37
CA VAL A 466 13.66 -6.68 -26.51
C VAL A 466 13.50 -7.32 -25.13
N ASN A 467 12.26 -7.61 -24.72
CA ASN A 467 11.92 -8.18 -23.41
C ASN A 467 11.25 -9.56 -23.50
N TYR A 468 11.30 -10.21 -24.67
CA TYR A 468 10.73 -11.54 -24.86
C TYR A 468 11.77 -12.46 -25.50
N CYS A 469 11.74 -13.74 -25.11
CA CYS A 469 12.54 -14.79 -25.73
C CYS A 469 11.60 -15.65 -26.59
N ARG A 470 12.04 -16.03 -27.79
CA ARG A 470 11.33 -16.99 -28.65
C ARG A 470 12.19 -18.22 -28.82
N LEU A 471 11.55 -19.39 -28.77
CA LEU A 471 12.18 -20.66 -29.13
C LEU A 471 12.38 -20.72 -30.65
N VAL A 472 13.61 -20.90 -31.10
CA VAL A 472 13.98 -20.98 -32.53
C VAL A 472 14.63 -22.33 -32.80
N GLY A 473 14.25 -22.99 -33.90
CA GLY A 473 14.84 -24.27 -34.32
C GLY A 473 14.29 -25.52 -33.61
N ILE A 474 13.10 -25.44 -33.02
CA ILE A 474 12.45 -26.57 -32.32
C ILE A 474 11.36 -27.17 -33.22
N SER A 475 11.35 -28.50 -33.36
CA SER A 475 10.28 -29.25 -34.02
C SER A 475 8.93 -28.98 -33.35
N GLU A 476 7.83 -28.95 -34.10
CA GLU A 476 6.50 -28.63 -33.56
C GLU A 476 6.11 -29.57 -32.42
N CYS A 477 6.48 -30.85 -32.50
CA CYS A 477 6.20 -31.85 -31.47
C CYS A 477 6.93 -31.60 -30.13
N LEU A 478 7.95 -30.73 -30.10
CA LEU A 478 8.78 -30.46 -28.92
C LEU A 478 8.45 -29.13 -28.26
N LYS A 479 7.64 -28.27 -28.89
CA LYS A 479 7.28 -26.95 -28.36
C LYS A 479 6.47 -27.06 -27.06
N ASP A 480 5.62 -28.08 -26.95
CA ASP A 480 4.71 -28.25 -25.80
C ASP A 480 5.43 -28.79 -24.54
N PHE A 481 6.66 -29.30 -24.69
CA PHE A 481 7.43 -29.89 -23.60
C PHE A 481 8.43 -28.92 -22.94
N ILE A 482 8.54 -27.68 -23.44
CA ILE A 482 9.54 -26.70 -22.99
C ILE A 482 8.85 -25.46 -22.41
N SER A 483 9.04 -25.22 -21.11
CA SER A 483 8.65 -23.98 -20.42
C SER A 483 9.88 -23.15 -20.05
N VAL A 484 9.90 -21.87 -20.42
CA VAL A 484 11.02 -20.91 -20.16
C VAL A 484 10.68 -19.96 -19.04
#